data_AF-E8V2J9-F1
#
_entry.id   AF-E8V2J9-F1
#
_cell.length_a   1.000
_cell.length_b   1.000
_cell.length_c   1.000
_cell.angle_alpha   90.00
_cell.angle_beta   90.00
_cell.angle_gamma   90.00
#
_symmetry.space_group_name_H-M   'P 1'
#
loop_
_entity.id
_entity.type
_entity.pdbx_description
1 polymer ?
#
loop_
_entity_poly.entity_id
_entity_poly.type
_entity_poly.pdbx_seq_one_letter_code
_entity_poly.pdbx_strand_id
1 'polypeptide(L)'
;MTSTNQDPHIGGYRNEVDHQKLGPALVIASSLVLAIRTARWSPTHSDGLSNVEWDKEVEHSIRIAKVVLSQLTGRSPELFQTTKVPWYVASDEDVPK
;
A
#
# COMPACT_ATOMS: atom_id res chain seq x y z
N MET A 1 18.09 -10.34 40.86
CA MET A 1 17.17 -10.58 39.73
C MET A 1 16.30 -9.34 39.58
N THR A 2 16.74 -8.36 38.80
CA THR A 2 15.99 -7.14 38.52
C THR A 2 15.57 -7.21 37.06
N SER A 3 14.26 -7.39 36.85
CA SER A 3 13.63 -7.50 35.53
C SER A 3 13.71 -6.13 34.84
N THR A 4 14.69 -5.96 33.95
CA THR A 4 14.75 -4.83 33.00
C THR A 4 13.80 -5.12 31.85
N ASN A 5 12.52 -4.86 32.05
CA ASN A 5 11.58 -4.62 30.96
C ASN A 5 10.93 -3.27 31.26
N GLN A 6 11.59 -2.19 30.84
CA GLN A 6 10.88 -0.93 30.64
C GLN A 6 10.07 -1.10 29.36
N ASP A 7 8.83 -1.56 29.50
CA ASP A 7 7.91 -1.58 28.38
C ASP A 7 7.79 -0.15 27.82
N PRO A 8 7.94 0.05 26.50
CA PRO A 8 7.95 1.37 25.91
C PRO A 8 6.64 2.10 26.23
N HIS A 9 6.74 3.29 26.81
CA HIS A 9 5.59 4.05 27.28
C HIS A 9 4.76 4.55 26.08
N ILE A 10 3.53 4.07 25.95
CA ILE A 10 2.60 4.50 24.90
C ILE A 10 2.15 5.93 25.22
N GLY A 11 2.58 6.90 24.40
CA GLY A 11 2.21 8.30 24.52
C GLY A 11 0.78 8.61 24.05
N GLY A 12 0.17 7.67 23.34
CA GLY A 12 -1.23 7.73 22.91
C GLY A 12 -1.48 6.91 21.64
N TYR A 13 -2.61 7.15 21.00
CA TYR A 13 -3.01 6.48 19.76
C TYR A 13 -3.25 7.49 18.64
N ARG A 14 -2.67 7.24 17.47
CA ARG A 14 -2.92 8.01 16.24
C ARG A 14 -3.84 7.20 15.33
N ASN A 15 -4.79 7.88 14.68
CA ASN A 15 -5.57 7.25 13.62
C ASN A 15 -4.73 7.27 12.34
N GLU A 16 -4.48 6.09 11.78
CA GLU A 16 -3.78 5.93 10.51
C GLU A 16 -4.62 5.12 9.54
N VAL A 17 -4.42 5.31 8.24
CA VAL A 17 -5.10 4.51 7.23
C VAL A 17 -4.68 3.05 7.39
N ASP A 18 -5.64 2.15 7.43
CA ASP A 18 -5.39 0.71 7.53
C ASP A 18 -4.93 0.17 6.17
N HIS A 19 -3.61 0.17 5.97
CA HIS A 19 -2.99 -0.28 4.72
C HIS A 19 -3.28 -1.75 4.38
N GLN A 20 -3.54 -2.61 5.38
CA GLN A 20 -3.86 -4.02 5.10
C GLN A 20 -5.20 -4.16 4.39
N LYS A 21 -6.14 -3.28 4.71
CA LYS A 21 -7.48 -3.26 4.08
C LYS A 21 -7.51 -2.60 2.71
N LEU A 22 -6.40 -1.98 2.27
CA LEU A 22 -6.30 -1.39 0.95
C LEU A 22 -5.97 -2.43 -0.15
N GLY A 23 -5.57 -3.65 0.22
CA GLY A 23 -5.22 -4.71 -0.72
C GLY A 23 -6.31 -4.97 -1.77
N PRO A 24 -7.58 -5.22 -1.39
CA PRO A 24 -8.67 -5.42 -2.34
C PRO A 24 -8.89 -4.22 -3.28
N ALA A 25 -8.78 -2.99 -2.76
CA ALA A 25 -8.94 -1.78 -3.57
C ALA A 25 -7.83 -1.66 -4.63
N LEU A 26 -6.59 -1.99 -4.26
CA LEU A 26 -5.46 -1.99 -5.20
C LEU A 26 -5.64 -3.05 -6.29
N VAL A 27 -6.11 -4.25 -5.95
CA VAL A 27 -6.38 -5.32 -6.93
C VAL A 27 -7.44 -4.89 -7.93
N ILE A 28 -8.57 -4.35 -7.45
CA ILE A 28 -9.66 -3.88 -8.32
C ILE A 28 -9.18 -2.75 -9.24
N ALA A 29 -8.50 -1.75 -8.69
CA ALA A 29 -8.00 -0.62 -9.47
C ALA A 29 -6.97 -1.07 -10.54
N SER A 30 -6.06 -1.98 -10.18
CA SER A 30 -5.06 -2.52 -11.12
C SER A 30 -5.74 -3.30 -12.25
N SER A 31 -6.71 -4.15 -11.93
CA SER A 31 -7.50 -4.91 -12.92
C SER A 31 -8.29 -4.00 -13.86
N LEU A 32 -8.84 -2.88 -13.35
CA LEU A 32 -9.55 -1.91 -14.17
C LEU A 32 -8.61 -1.20 -15.16
N VAL A 33 -7.43 -0.76 -14.69
CA VAL A 33 -6.41 -0.16 -15.58
C VAL A 33 -5.99 -1.14 -16.66
N LEU A 34 -5.74 -2.40 -16.28
CA LEU A 34 -5.37 -3.48 -17.18
C LEU A 34 -6.42 -3.70 -18.26
N ALA A 35 -7.70 -3.83 -17.87
CA ALA A 35 -8.82 -4.05 -18.78
C ALA A 35 -9.02 -2.88 -19.77
N ILE A 36 -8.90 -1.63 -19.30
CA ILE A 36 -9.02 -0.45 -20.16
C ILE A 36 -7.90 -0.42 -21.20
N ARG A 37 -6.68 -0.81 -20.82
CA ARG A 37 -5.53 -0.81 -21.72
C ARG A 37 -5.60 -1.93 -22.76
N THR A 38 -6.06 -3.11 -22.39
CA THR A 38 -6.18 -4.24 -23.32
C THR A 38 -7.43 -4.25 -24.18
N ALA A 39 -8.50 -3.58 -23.75
CA ALA A 39 -9.69 -3.39 -24.59
C ALA A 39 -9.36 -2.68 -25.92
N ARG A 40 -8.20 -2.02 -26.03
CA ARG A 40 -7.72 -1.32 -27.22
C ARG A 40 -6.92 -2.20 -28.19
N TRP A 41 -6.58 -3.44 -27.84
CA TRP A 41 -5.74 -4.29 -28.68
C TRP A 41 -6.59 -5.11 -29.66
N SER A 42 -6.23 -5.09 -30.95
CA SER A 42 -6.81 -6.01 -31.93
C SER A 42 -6.38 -7.45 -31.62
N PRO A 43 -7.24 -8.45 -31.89
CA PRO A 43 -6.94 -9.86 -31.63
C PRO A 43 -5.91 -10.37 -32.64
N THR A 44 -4.65 -10.05 -32.38
CA THR A 44 -3.49 -10.57 -33.12
C THR A 44 -2.48 -10.95 -32.06
N HIS A 45 -2.52 -12.20 -31.60
CA HIS A 45 -1.50 -12.73 -30.70
C HIS A 45 -0.79 -13.88 -31.41
N SER A 46 0.48 -13.66 -31.73
CA SER A 46 1.43 -14.73 -31.99
C SER A 46 1.85 -15.33 -30.64
N ASP A 47 1.60 -16.63 -30.44
CA ASP A 47 1.70 -17.36 -29.16
C ASP A 47 3.08 -17.35 -28.46
N GLY A 48 4.15 -16.84 -29.09
CA GLY A 48 5.52 -16.96 -28.57
C GLY A 48 6.08 -15.79 -27.76
N LEU A 49 5.61 -14.55 -27.99
CA LEU A 49 6.16 -13.33 -27.38
C LEU A 49 5.13 -12.54 -26.55
N SER A 50 3.85 -12.88 -26.66
CA SER A 50 2.74 -12.21 -25.97
C SER A 50 2.87 -12.26 -24.44
N ASN A 51 3.46 -13.31 -23.88
CA ASN A 51 3.54 -13.48 -22.41
C ASN A 51 4.42 -12.41 -21.72
N VAL A 52 5.57 -12.04 -22.31
CA VAL A 52 6.49 -11.04 -21.72
C VAL A 52 5.91 -9.63 -21.81
N GLU A 53 5.17 -9.33 -22.87
CA GLU A 53 4.44 -8.06 -22.97
C GLU A 53 3.29 -8.01 -21.96
N TRP A 54 2.70 -9.17 -21.65
CA TRP A 54 1.58 -9.25 -20.75
C TRP A 54 1.94 -9.05 -19.29
N ASP A 55 3.04 -9.67 -18.83
CA ASP A 55 3.58 -9.44 -17.48
C ASP A 55 3.94 -7.97 -17.25
N LYS A 56 4.53 -7.31 -18.25
CA LYS A 56 4.87 -5.88 -18.18
C LYS A 56 3.63 -5.00 -18.05
N GLU A 57 2.56 -5.37 -18.72
CA GLU A 57 1.30 -4.61 -18.71
C GLU A 57 0.56 -4.78 -17.38
N VAL A 58 0.61 -5.98 -16.78
CA VAL A 58 0.17 -6.22 -15.40
C VAL A 58 0.97 -5.37 -14.41
N GLU A 59 2.31 -5.39 -14.49
CA GLU A 59 3.16 -4.60 -13.60
C GLU A 59 2.90 -3.09 -13.74
N HIS A 60 2.74 -2.62 -14.98
CA HIS A 60 2.40 -1.23 -15.28
C HIS A 60 1.07 -0.81 -14.64
N SER A 61 0.04 -1.67 -14.75
CA SER A 61 -1.28 -1.42 -14.20
C SER A 61 -1.25 -1.33 -12.67
N ILE A 62 -0.52 -2.23 -12.01
CA ILE A 62 -0.29 -2.20 -10.56
C ILE A 62 0.41 -0.91 -10.15
N ARG A 63 1.43 -0.49 -10.90
CA ARG A 63 2.20 0.72 -10.61
C ARG A 63 1.32 1.98 -10.66
N ILE A 64 0.48 2.12 -11.69
CA ILE A 64 -0.46 3.24 -11.80
C ILE A 64 -1.44 3.24 -10.61
N ALA A 65 -2.07 2.09 -10.34
CA ALA A 65 -3.04 1.99 -9.26
C ALA A 65 -2.42 2.33 -7.90
N LYS A 66 -1.18 1.89 -7.64
CA LYS A 66 -0.44 2.21 -6.42
C LYS A 66 -0.16 3.71 -6.26
N VAL A 67 0.21 4.41 -7.34
CA VAL A 67 0.44 5.86 -7.32
C VAL A 67 -0.84 6.61 -6.98
N VAL A 68 -1.96 6.26 -7.63
CA VAL A 68 -3.27 6.87 -7.37
C VAL A 68 -3.69 6.65 -5.93
N LEU A 69 -3.60 5.40 -5.46
CA LEU A 69 -3.95 5.04 -4.10
C LEU A 69 -3.11 5.80 -3.06
N SER A 70 -1.79 5.92 -3.28
CA SER A 70 -0.89 6.67 -2.41
C SER A 70 -1.23 8.16 -2.34
N GLN A 71 -1.61 8.77 -3.47
CA GLN A 71 -2.02 10.18 -3.50
C GLN A 71 -3.34 10.39 -2.74
N LEU A 72 -4.30 9.47 -2.90
CA LEU A 72 -5.59 9.55 -2.21
C LEU A 72 -5.43 9.35 -0.71
N THR A 73 -4.65 8.35 -0.26
CA THR A 73 -4.44 8.12 1.17
C THR A 73 -3.71 9.27 1.87
N GLY A 74 -2.87 10.02 1.13
CA GLY A 74 -2.17 11.18 1.68
C GLY A 74 -2.98 12.47 1.71
N ARG A 75 -3.89 12.67 0.74
CA ARG A 75 -4.69 13.91 0.63
C ARG A 75 -6.06 13.82 1.29
N SER A 76 -6.65 12.63 1.29
CA SER A 76 -8.02 12.37 1.74
C SER A 76 -8.09 11.07 2.55
N PRO A 77 -7.36 10.96 3.67
CA PRO A 77 -7.36 9.77 4.52
C PRO A 77 -8.75 9.41 5.07
N GLU A 78 -9.66 10.38 5.18
CA GLU A 78 -11.04 10.22 5.65
C GLU A 78 -11.91 9.31 4.77
N LEU A 79 -11.50 9.07 3.51
CA LEU A 79 -12.19 8.16 2.60
C LEU A 79 -11.90 6.69 2.90
N PHE A 80 -10.91 6.41 3.74
CA PHE A 80 -10.41 5.07 4.01
C PHE A 80 -10.69 4.64 5.44
N GLN A 81 -10.77 3.33 5.64
CA GLN A 81 -10.85 2.80 6.99
C GLN A 81 -9.55 3.11 7.74
N THR A 82 -9.68 3.69 8.92
CA THR A 82 -8.55 4.00 9.80
C THR A 82 -8.44 2.99 10.94
N THR A 83 -7.23 2.71 11.38
CA THR A 83 -6.92 1.93 12.58
C THR A 83 -6.19 2.81 13.60
N LYS A 84 -6.31 2.47 14.89
CA LYS A 84 -5.61 3.16 15.97
C LYS A 84 -4.23 2.53 16.16
N VAL A 85 -3.18 3.28 15.86
CA VAL A 85 -1.79 2.86 16.01
C VAL A 85 -1.20 3.53 17.24
N PRO A 86 -0.59 2.78 18.18
CA PRO A 86 0.07 3.39 19.33
C PRO A 86 1.32 4.14 18.87
N TRP A 87 1.56 5.32 19.43
CA TRP A 87 2.85 6.00 19.32
C TRP A 87 3.56 5.95 20.67
N TYR A 88 4.87 5.76 20.64
CA TYR A 88 5.70 5.58 21.83
C TYR A 88 6.45 6.88 22.14
N VAL A 89 6.51 7.25 23.41
CA VAL A 89 7.31 8.39 23.87
C VAL A 89 8.78 7.96 23.87
N ALA A 90 9.66 8.75 23.25
CA ALA A 90 11.10 8.51 23.33
C ALA A 90 11.55 8.60 24.79
N SER A 91 12.22 7.56 25.30
CA SER A 91 12.77 7.57 26.65
C SER A 91 14.18 8.14 26.64
N ASP A 92 14.68 8.57 27.81
CA ASP A 92 16.07 9.06 27.95
C ASP A 92 17.13 7.99 27.59
N GLU A 93 16.74 6.72 27.38
CA GLU A 93 17.62 5.65 26.87
C GLU A 93 17.78 5.68 25.34
N ASP A 94 16.92 6.40 24.59
CA ASP A 94 16.98 6.52 23.13
C ASP A 94 17.94 7.63 22.65
N VAL A 95 18.52 8.41 23.56
CA VAL A 95 19.52 9.45 23.25
C VAL A 95 20.92 8.87 23.46
N PRO A 96 21.73 8.66 22.40
CA PRO A 96 23.09 8.18 22.58
C PRO A 96 23.90 9.22 23.37
N LYS A 97 24.51 8.78 24.49
CA LYS A 97 25.48 9.57 25.26
C LYS A 97 26.86 9.52 24.62
#